data_AF-A0AAV0XN44-F1
#
_entry.id   AF-A0AAV0XN44-F1
#
_cell.length_a   1.000
_cell.length_b   1.000
_cell.length_c   1.000
_cell.angle_alpha   90.00
_cell.angle_beta   90.00
_cell.angle_gamma   90.00
#
_symmetry.space_group_name_H-M   'P 1'
#
loop_
_entity.id
_entity.type
_entity.pdbx_description
1 polymer ?
#
loop_
_entity_poly.entity_id
_entity_poly.type
_entity_poly.pdbx_seq_one_letter_code
_entity_poly.pdbx_strand_id
1 'polypeptide(L)'
;MRISLNDIFMYAKCTSSSRNLIEGEQVINSNHIVLCGKIQIENNANTTTIKSLVIQSSNLSEKPHEITGQLLMKGNLIEIIDFVCTCKAGASECCKHVVAVLLHLNR
;
A
#
# COMPACT_ATOMS: atom_id res chain seq x y z
N MET A 1 -6.43 6.07 14.89
CA MET A 1 -5.72 4.86 14.44
C MET A 1 -4.96 5.23 13.18
N ARG A 2 -3.63 5.25 13.18
CA ARG A 2 -2.84 5.74 12.04
C ARG A 2 -1.60 4.88 11.88
N ILE A 3 -1.25 4.58 10.63
CA ILE A 3 0.07 4.05 10.26
C ILE A 3 1.04 5.22 10.35
N SER A 4 2.23 5.08 10.96
CA SER A 4 3.20 6.17 10.96
C SER A 4 4.04 6.18 9.66
N LEU A 5 4.55 7.33 9.24
CA LEU A 5 5.48 7.41 8.11
C LEU A 5 6.75 6.58 8.36
N ASN A 6 7.20 6.51 9.62
CA ASN A 6 8.35 5.70 10.00
C ASN A 6 8.10 4.20 9.76
N ASP A 7 6.90 3.70 10.09
CA ASP A 7 6.55 2.29 9.83
C ASP A 7 6.54 1.99 8.33
N ILE A 8 6.04 2.93 7.52
CA ILE A 8 6.06 2.81 6.05
C ILE A 8 7.50 2.76 5.53
N PHE A 9 8.39 3.63 6.03
CA PHE A 9 9.78 3.68 5.60
C PHE A 9 10.53 2.40 5.94
N MET A 10 10.32 1.90 7.16
CA MET A 10 10.90 0.64 7.62
C MET A 10 10.38 -0.55 6.80
N TYR A 11 9.07 -0.63 6.58
CA TYR A 11 8.45 -1.72 5.83
C TYR A 11 8.89 -1.74 4.36
N ALA A 12 8.79 -0.60 3.67
CA ALA A 12 9.14 -0.48 2.26
C ALA A 12 10.64 -0.28 1.99
N LYS A 13 11.49 -0.44 3.03
CA LYS A 13 12.96 -0.31 3.00
C LYS A 13 13.41 0.94 2.24
N CYS A 14 12.79 2.07 2.58
CA CYS A 14 12.96 3.33 1.85
C CYS A 14 13.27 4.51 2.76
N THR A 15 13.73 5.59 2.14
CA THR A 15 14.02 6.89 2.73
C THR A 15 13.28 7.97 1.95
N SER A 16 13.29 9.21 2.42
CA SER A 16 12.68 10.36 1.72
C SER A 16 13.18 10.55 0.28
N SER A 17 14.42 10.14 -0.02
CA SER A 17 15.03 10.21 -1.35
C SER A 17 14.91 8.92 -2.17
N SER A 18 14.34 7.86 -1.62
CA SER A 18 14.25 6.57 -2.32
C SER A 18 13.26 6.66 -3.48
N ARG A 19 13.66 6.09 -4.62
CA ARG A 19 12.87 6.13 -5.86
C ARG A 19 11.45 5.58 -5.69
N ASN A 20 11.27 4.50 -4.94
CA ASN A 20 9.95 3.91 -4.71
C ASN A 20 9.01 4.83 -3.92
N LEU A 21 9.53 5.63 -3.00
CA LEU A 21 8.77 6.65 -2.29
C LEU A 21 8.40 7.82 -3.21
N ILE A 22 9.36 8.37 -3.95
CA ILE A 22 9.13 9.48 -4.88
C ILE A 22 8.10 9.10 -5.95
N GLU A 23 8.26 7.93 -6.57
CA GLU A 23 7.30 7.44 -7.56
C GLU A 23 5.95 7.05 -6.92
N GLY A 24 5.95 6.58 -5.66
CA GLY A 24 4.72 6.30 -4.91
C GLY A 24 3.90 7.55 -4.62
N GLU A 25 4.55 8.65 -4.25
CA GLU A 25 3.94 9.98 -4.12
C GLU A 25 3.34 10.45 -5.46
N GLN A 26 4.07 10.26 -6.57
CA GLN A 26 3.57 10.61 -7.91
C GLN A 26 2.30 9.82 -8.28
N VAL A 27 2.20 8.54 -7.90
CA VAL A 27 0.99 7.72 -8.09
C VAL A 27 -0.20 8.33 -7.36
N ILE A 28 -0.03 8.80 -6.11
CA ILE A 28 -1.10 9.46 -5.35
C ILE A 28 -1.47 10.80 -5.99
N ASN A 29 -0.46 11.63 -6.31
CA ASN A 29 -0.67 12.97 -6.87
C ASN A 29 -1.35 12.93 -8.24
N SER A 30 -1.21 11.82 -8.98
CA SER A 30 -1.88 11.59 -10.26
C SER A 30 -3.26 10.93 -10.12
N ASN A 31 -3.75 10.72 -8.89
CA ASN A 31 -5.01 10.02 -8.60
C ASN A 31 -5.10 8.63 -9.24
N HIS A 32 -3.98 7.90 -9.29
CA HIS A 32 -3.94 6.56 -9.90
C HIS A 32 -4.46 5.45 -8.98
N ILE A 33 -4.74 5.72 -7.71
CA ILE A 33 -5.42 4.80 -6.81
C ILE A 33 -6.92 4.90 -7.06
N VAL A 34 -7.48 3.94 -7.78
CA VAL A 34 -8.90 3.93 -8.20
C VAL A 34 -9.80 3.45 -7.07
N LEU A 35 -9.34 2.45 -6.33
CA LEU A 35 -10.07 1.85 -5.23
C LEU A 35 -9.09 1.58 -4.09
N CYS A 36 -9.48 1.88 -2.86
CA CYS A 36 -8.81 1.43 -1.67
C CYS A 36 -9.86 1.18 -0.59
N GLY A 37 -9.90 -0.02 -0.02
CA GLY A 37 -10.94 -0.37 0.93
C GLY A 37 -10.55 -1.52 1.85
N LYS A 38 -11.20 -1.55 3.01
CA LYS A 38 -11.14 -2.67 3.94
C LYS A 38 -12.02 -3.81 3.45
N ILE A 39 -11.47 -5.01 3.45
CA ILE A 39 -12.23 -6.26 3.36
C ILE A 39 -12.39 -6.79 4.78
N GLN A 40 -13.62 -6.86 5.25
CA GLN A 40 -13.93 -7.39 6.56
C GLN A 40 -13.97 -8.92 6.45
N ILE A 41 -12.96 -9.58 7.03
CA ILE A 41 -12.93 -11.05 7.16
C ILE A 41 -13.32 -11.34 8.60
N GLU A 42 -14.48 -11.97 8.80
CA GLU A 42 -15.12 -12.20 10.11
C GLU A 42 -14.30 -13.05 11.09
N ASN A 43 -13.21 -13.67 10.62
CA ASN A 43 -12.50 -14.72 11.35
C ASN A 43 -11.40 -14.22 12.31
N ASN A 44 -11.06 -12.92 12.32
CA ASN A 44 -9.98 -12.43 13.18
C ASN A 44 -10.20 -10.97 13.61
N ALA A 45 -10.53 -10.75 14.89
CA ALA A 45 -11.00 -9.46 15.40
C ALA A 45 -9.97 -8.32 15.27
N ASN A 46 -8.67 -8.66 15.23
CA ASN A 46 -7.60 -7.67 15.26
C ASN A 46 -6.84 -7.53 13.94
N THR A 47 -7.11 -8.35 12.93
CA THR A 47 -6.49 -8.16 11.61
C THR A 47 -7.47 -7.53 10.64
N THR A 48 -6.97 -6.66 9.77
CA THR A 48 -7.77 -6.01 8.75
C THR A 48 -7.06 -6.18 7.41
N THR A 49 -7.77 -6.77 6.44
CA THR A 49 -7.29 -6.89 5.07
C THR A 49 -7.66 -5.63 4.31
N ILE A 50 -6.69 -5.06 3.61
CA ILE A 50 -6.88 -3.96 2.66
C ILE A 50 -6.75 -4.52 1.25
N LYS A 51 -7.65 -4.10 0.36
CA LYS A 51 -7.46 -4.24 -1.08
C LYS A 51 -7.50 -2.90 -1.79
N SER A 52 -6.67 -2.78 -2.81
CA SER A 52 -6.58 -1.58 -3.62
C SER A 52 -6.32 -1.91 -5.10
N LEU A 53 -6.81 -1.03 -5.98
CA LEU A 53 -6.59 -1.06 -7.42
C LEU A 53 -5.85 0.21 -7.83
N VAL A 54 -4.70 0.04 -8.49
CA VAL A 54 -3.82 1.15 -8.92
C VAL A 54 -3.55 1.07 -10.41
N ILE A 55 -3.83 2.16 -11.14
CA ILE A 55 -3.65 2.23 -12.61
C ILE A 55 -2.18 1.98 -12.98
N GLN A 56 -1.97 1.22 -14.05
CA GLN A 56 -0.66 1.05 -14.65
C GLN A 56 -0.35 2.22 -15.58
N SER A 57 0.50 3.16 -15.14
CA SER A 57 0.83 4.34 -15.95
C SER A 57 1.57 4.01 -17.25
N SER A 58 2.27 2.86 -17.31
CA SER A 58 2.98 2.41 -18.52
C SER A 58 2.08 1.70 -19.53
N ASN A 59 0.99 1.06 -19.07
CA ASN A 59 0.14 0.20 -19.87
C ASN A 59 -1.34 0.46 -19.52
N LEU A 60 -1.86 1.63 -19.91
CA LEU A 60 -3.22 2.07 -19.55
C LEU A 60 -4.34 1.14 -20.04
N SER A 61 -4.09 0.35 -21.09
CA SER A 61 -5.05 -0.62 -21.61
C SER A 61 -5.13 -1.91 -20.78
N GLU A 62 -4.20 -2.14 -19.86
CA GLU A 62 -4.18 -3.30 -18.98
C GLU A 62 -5.00 -3.09 -17.70
N LYS A 63 -5.32 -4.20 -17.04
CA LYS A 63 -6.00 -4.16 -15.76
C LYS A 63 -5.12 -3.43 -14.73
N PRO A 64 -5.72 -2.60 -13.85
CA PRO A 64 -5.01 -2.02 -12.71
C PRO A 64 -4.26 -3.08 -11.91
N HIS A 65 -3.12 -2.70 -11.34
CA HIS A 65 -2.47 -3.54 -10.36
C HIS A 65 -3.36 -3.69 -9.13
N GLU A 66 -3.62 -4.92 -8.75
CA GLU A 66 -4.21 -5.24 -7.46
C GLU A 66 -3.12 -5.25 -6.38
N ILE A 67 -3.42 -4.60 -5.26
CA ILE A 67 -2.64 -4.64 -4.03
C ILE A 67 -3.51 -5.28 -2.96
N THR A 68 -2.99 -6.30 -2.28
CA THR A 68 -3.62 -6.91 -1.11
C THR A 68 -2.65 -6.82 0.06
N GLY A 69 -3.10 -6.35 1.22
CA GLY A 69 -2.27 -6.31 2.41
C GLY A 69 -3.05 -6.55 3.69
N GLN A 70 -2.33 -6.89 4.75
CA GLN A 70 -2.88 -7.10 6.07
C GLN A 70 -2.26 -6.15 7.09
N LEU A 71 -3.12 -5.64 7.95
CA LEU A 71 -2.78 -4.75 9.05
C LEU A 71 -3.20 -5.42 10.36
N LEU A 72 -2.35 -5.30 11.38
CA LEU A 72 -2.65 -5.73 12.75
C LEU A 72 -3.00 -4.51 13.60
N MET A 73 -4.13 -4.60 14.28
CA MET A 73 -4.70 -3.55 15.11
C MET A 73 -4.25 -3.78 16.55
N LYS A 74 -3.35 -2.94 17.06
CA LYS A 74 -2.83 -3.00 18.44
C LYS A 74 -3.28 -1.76 19.21
N GLY A 75 -4.54 -1.76 19.63
CA GLY A 75 -5.16 -0.60 20.31
C GLY A 75 -5.22 0.61 19.38
N ASN A 76 -4.40 1.63 19.67
CA ASN A 76 -4.33 2.85 18.85
C ASN A 76 -3.30 2.78 17.71
N LEU A 77 -2.44 1.76 17.71
CA LEU A 77 -1.37 1.56 16.72
C LEU A 77 -1.80 0.56 15.65
N ILE A 78 -1.31 0.78 14.43
CA ILE A 78 -1.47 -0.14 13.30
C ILE A 78 -0.08 -0.66 12.94
N GLU A 79 0.08 -1.96 12.90
CA GLU A 79 1.28 -2.62 12.41
C GLU A 79 1.03 -3.18 11.01
N ILE A 80 1.99 -2.95 10.10
CA ILE A 80 1.96 -3.47 8.73
C ILE A 80 2.47 -4.92 8.79
N ILE A 81 1.61 -5.89 8.43
CA ILE A 81 2.01 -7.30 8.38
C ILE A 81 2.63 -7.61 7.03
N ASP A 82 1.86 -7.44 5.96
CA ASP A 82 2.27 -7.71 4.60
C ASP A 82 1.46 -6.88 3.59
N PHE A 83 2.08 -6.56 2.46
CA PHE A 83 1.44 -5.98 1.29
C PHE A 83 2.07 -6.57 0.03
N VAL A 84 1.23 -7.11 -0.84
CA VAL A 84 1.63 -7.70 -2.11
C VAL A 84 0.94 -6.97 -3.24
N CYS A 85 1.73 -6.56 -4.23
CA CYS A 85 1.22 -6.00 -5.48
C CYS A 85 1.36 -7.02 -6.61
N THR A 86 0.44 -7.00 -7.56
CA THR A 86 0.49 -7.83 -8.78
C THR A 86 1.52 -7.37 -9.82
N CYS A 87 2.19 -6.23 -9.60
CA CYS A 87 3.28 -5.80 -10.49
C CYS A 87 4.52 -6.70 -10.38
N LYS A 88 5.41 -6.63 -11.37
CA LYS A 88 6.63 -7.46 -11.42
C LYS A 88 7.52 -7.37 -10.16
N ALA A 89 7.55 -6.20 -9.51
CA ALA A 89 8.32 -5.97 -8.30
C ALA A 89 7.49 -6.18 -7.01
N GLY A 90 6.22 -6.54 -7.11
CA GLY A 90 5.26 -6.46 -6.00
C GLY A 90 5.45 -7.49 -4.89
N ALA A 91 6.20 -8.56 -5.14
CA ALA A 91 6.63 -9.52 -4.12
C ALA A 91 7.76 -8.99 -3.21
N SER A 92 8.38 -7.86 -3.55
CA SER A 92 9.48 -7.28 -2.77
C SER A 92 9.03 -6.31 -1.67
N GLU A 93 7.72 -6.03 -1.56
CA GLU A 93 7.12 -5.01 -0.67
C GLU A 93 7.51 -3.56 -1.03
N CYS A 94 8.58 -3.38 -1.80
CA CYS A 94 9.23 -2.10 -2.06
C CYS A 94 8.74 -1.42 -3.35
N CYS A 95 7.75 -1.96 -4.05
CA CYS A 95 7.28 -1.35 -5.29
C CYS A 95 6.52 -0.04 -5.02
N LYS A 96 6.58 0.91 -5.97
CA LYS A 96 5.89 2.21 -5.85
C LYS A 96 4.40 2.09 -5.57
N HIS A 97 3.72 1.05 -6.06
CA HIS A 97 2.29 0.86 -5.88
C HIS A 97 1.95 0.49 -4.42
N VAL A 98 2.74 -0.39 -3.79
CA VAL A 98 2.58 -0.70 -2.36
C VAL A 98 2.83 0.55 -1.53
N VAL A 99 3.91 1.28 -1.82
CA VAL A 99 4.24 2.52 -1.12
C VAL A 99 3.13 3.56 -1.26
N ALA A 100 2.58 3.74 -2.46
CA ALA A 100 1.46 4.65 -2.71
C ALA A 100 0.22 4.27 -1.88
N VAL A 101 -0.13 2.99 -1.79
CA VAL A 101 -1.27 2.53 -0.97
C VAL A 101 -1.00 2.78 0.51
N LEU A 102 0.20 2.48 1.02
CA LEU A 102 0.55 2.72 2.42
C LEU A 102 0.50 4.21 2.79
N LEU A 103 1.03 5.08 1.91
CA LEU A 103 0.94 6.53 2.07
C LEU A 103 -0.50 7.03 1.99
N HIS A 104 -1.34 6.46 1.13
CA HIS A 104 -2.77 6.77 1.06
C HIS A 104 -3.51 6.41 2.35
N LEU A 105 -3.17 5.27 2.98
CA LEU A 105 -3.74 4.84 4.26
C LEU A 105 -3.23 5.65 5.47
N ASN A 106 -2.09 6.32 5.34
CA ASN A 106 -1.54 7.20 6.39
C ASN A 106 -2.25 8.56 6.46
N ARG A 107 -2.79 9.04 5.33
CA ARG A 107 -3.47 10.33 5.19
C ARG A 107 -4.91 10.25 5.71
#